data_AF-I9TD59-F1
#
_entry.id   AF-I9TD59-F1
#
_cell.length_a   1.000
_cell.length_b   1.000
_cell.length_c   1.000
_cell.angle_alpha   90.00
_cell.angle_beta   90.00
_cell.angle_gamma   90.00
#
_symmetry.space_group_name_H-M   'P 1'
#
loop_
_entity.id
_entity.type
_entity.pdbx_description
1 polymer ?
#
loop_
_entity_poly.entity_id
_entity_poly.type
_entity_poly.pdbx_seq_one_letter_code
_entity_poly.pdbx_strand_id
1 'polypeptide(L)'
;MYRAYVHVRPEGLSPDSIYLIPLRIKSVSAYEINPDKRTVLYRVLLKNDYALQSPSTTYSTVGMDIFYKENGEDIDRYSSFSLTRPVVPLTKNSIRCFAGMNTYDVSKLTKEDIQKYAIRITVNEDATLTITSVGTMQVEMVDSSESNLYVETKTNLDRIQRFYLHYRYRLLKDGCDGSNGDADYDVWHDIEETMTKKEPLINS
;
A
#
# COMPACT_ATOMS: atom_id res chain seq x y z
N MET A 1 25.44 26.36 -18.34
CA MET A 1 24.25 26.07 -17.50
C MET A 1 24.71 25.38 -16.24
N TYR A 2 24.49 25.97 -15.07
CA TYR A 2 24.86 25.36 -13.77
C TYR A 2 23.73 24.45 -13.28
N ARG A 3 24.07 23.27 -12.76
CA ARG A 3 23.13 22.29 -12.20
C ARG A 3 23.47 22.05 -10.74
N ALA A 4 22.47 22.11 -9.87
CA ALA A 4 22.57 21.65 -8.49
C ALA A 4 22.07 20.20 -8.43
N TYR A 5 22.86 19.30 -7.86
CA TYR A 5 22.50 17.90 -7.69
C TYR A 5 21.97 17.67 -6.28
N VAL A 6 20.76 17.11 -6.18
CA VAL A 6 20.15 16.68 -4.93
C VAL A 6 20.04 15.16 -4.96
N HIS A 7 20.62 14.49 -3.98
CA HIS A 7 20.50 13.05 -3.81
C HIS A 7 19.58 12.76 -2.62
N VAL A 8 18.56 11.94 -2.84
CA VAL A 8 17.60 11.53 -1.81
C VAL A 8 17.72 10.02 -1.62
N ARG A 9 17.79 9.56 -0.37
CA ARG A 9 17.68 8.15 0.02
C ARG A 9 16.29 7.93 0.59
N PRO A 10 15.33 7.42 -0.19
CA PRO A 10 13.93 7.34 0.22
C PRO A 10 13.64 6.16 1.16
N GLU A 11 14.61 5.27 1.39
CA GLU A 11 14.44 4.10 2.23
C GLU A 11 14.05 4.50 3.66
N GLY A 12 12.94 3.95 4.15
CA GLY A 12 12.42 4.23 5.50
C GLY A 12 11.57 5.50 5.60
N LEU A 13 11.40 6.27 4.52
CA LEU A 13 10.42 7.36 4.52
C LEU A 13 8.99 6.80 4.56
N SER A 14 8.17 7.33 5.48
CA SER A 14 6.75 6.96 5.55
C SER A 14 6.00 7.63 4.41
N PRO A 15 5.12 6.92 3.69
CA PRO A 15 4.32 7.55 2.66
C PRO A 15 3.26 8.52 3.18
N ASP A 16 3.04 8.56 4.50
CA ASP A 16 2.02 9.36 5.18
C ASP A 16 2.55 10.72 5.66
N SER A 17 3.80 11.02 5.35
CA SER A 17 4.47 12.27 5.71
C SER A 17 4.73 13.13 4.47
N ILE A 18 4.70 14.45 4.66
CA ILE A 18 5.09 15.41 3.62
C ILE A 18 6.56 15.77 3.82
N TYR A 19 7.39 15.41 2.85
CA TYR A 19 8.81 15.74 2.84
C TYR A 19 9.08 16.89 1.87
N LEU A 20 9.66 17.98 2.39
CA LEU A 20 10.06 19.15 1.63
C LEU A 20 11.56 19.38 1.79
N ILE A 21 12.25 19.61 0.68
CA ILE A 21 13.65 20.04 0.66
C ILE A 21 13.66 21.53 0.33
N PRO A 22 13.92 22.42 1.31
CA PRO A 22 14.03 23.85 1.06
C PRO A 22 15.41 24.18 0.49
N LEU A 23 15.42 24.79 -0.69
CA LEU A 23 16.61 25.30 -1.34
C LEU A 23 16.49 26.83 -1.46
N ARG A 24 17.57 27.55 -1.15
CA ARG A 24 17.61 29.00 -1.28
C ARG A 24 18.92 29.44 -1.91
N ILE A 25 18.85 30.38 -2.86
CA ILE A 25 20.05 31.00 -3.40
C ILE A 25 20.60 31.97 -2.35
N LYS A 26 21.79 31.67 -1.84
CA LYS A 26 22.47 32.46 -0.80
C LYS A 26 23.09 33.74 -1.37
N SER A 27 23.74 33.63 -2.53
CA SER A 27 24.45 34.72 -3.18
C SER A 27 24.61 34.44 -4.67
N VAL A 28 24.87 35.49 -5.44
CA VAL A 28 25.13 35.47 -6.89
C VAL A 28 26.35 36.31 -7.20
N SER A 29 27.10 35.92 -8.23
CA SER A 29 28.36 36.58 -8.60
C SER A 29 28.15 37.79 -9.50
N ALA A 30 27.47 37.61 -10.64
CA ALA A 30 27.34 38.65 -11.68
C ALA A 30 25.89 38.90 -12.12
N TYR A 31 24.92 38.37 -11.40
CA TYR A 31 23.50 38.41 -11.79
C TYR A 31 22.66 38.93 -10.64
N GLU A 32 21.56 39.60 -10.98
CA GLU A 32 20.54 39.99 -10.01
C GLU A 32 19.52 38.87 -9.85
N ILE A 33 19.04 38.67 -8.61
CA ILE A 33 17.99 37.70 -8.30
C ILE A 33 16.77 38.46 -7.81
N ASN A 34 15.60 38.07 -8.31
CA ASN A 34 14.34 38.51 -7.71
C ASN A 34 14.27 38.03 -6.25
N PRO A 35 14.26 38.95 -5.26
CA PRO A 35 14.33 38.60 -3.84
C PRO A 35 13.17 37.72 -3.36
N ASP A 36 12.02 37.76 -4.05
CA ASP A 36 10.82 36.98 -3.74
C ASP A 36 10.83 35.59 -4.38
N LYS A 37 11.68 35.35 -5.38
CA LYS A 37 11.76 34.08 -6.13
C LYS A 37 13.08 33.34 -5.94
N ARG A 38 13.80 33.60 -4.84
CA ARG A 38 15.11 32.98 -4.54
C ARG A 38 15.04 31.65 -3.77
N THR A 39 13.83 31.18 -3.46
CA THR A 39 13.58 29.97 -2.68
C THR A 39 12.76 28.98 -3.49
N VAL A 40 13.14 27.71 -3.43
CA VAL A 40 12.41 26.59 -4.03
C VAL A 40 12.11 25.58 -2.92
N LEU A 41 10.87 25.10 -2.86
CA LEU A 41 10.49 23.96 -2.04
C LEU A 41 10.31 22.75 -2.96
N TYR A 42 11.16 21.75 -2.82
CA TYR A 42 11.04 20.52 -3.59
C TYR A 42 10.30 19.45 -2.77
N ARG A 43 9.13 19.01 -3.25
CA ARG A 43 8.38 17.93 -2.62
C ARG A 43 8.94 16.58 -3.07
N VAL A 44 9.30 15.74 -2.11
CA VAL A 44 9.68 14.35 -2.38
C VAL A 44 8.41 13.51 -2.45
N LEU A 45 8.27 12.75 -3.54
CA LEU A 45 7.20 11.79 -3.76
C LEU A 45 7.80 10.39 -3.92
N LEU A 46 7.19 9.41 -3.30
CA LEU A 46 7.63 8.01 -3.36
C LEU A 46 6.99 7.28 -4.54
N LYS A 47 7.77 6.40 -5.16
CA LYS A 47 7.34 5.45 -6.19
C LYS A 47 8.12 4.15 -6.12
N ASN A 48 7.48 3.06 -6.55
CA ASN A 48 8.14 1.81 -6.92
C ASN A 48 7.45 1.24 -8.18
N ASP A 49 7.79 0.00 -8.57
CA ASP A 49 7.26 -0.61 -9.79
C ASP A 49 5.75 -0.94 -9.71
N TYR A 50 5.16 -0.84 -8.52
CA TYR A 50 3.80 -1.28 -8.23
C TYR A 50 2.86 -0.11 -7.88
N ALA A 51 3.39 0.99 -7.33
CA ALA A 51 2.61 2.12 -6.83
C ALA A 51 3.34 3.47 -6.87
N LEU A 52 2.54 4.54 -6.98
CA LEU A 52 2.90 5.95 -6.99
C LEU A 52 2.13 6.68 -5.89
N GLN A 53 2.78 7.65 -5.23
CA GLN A 53 2.08 8.58 -4.32
C GLN A 53 1.28 9.67 -5.04
N SER A 54 1.70 10.06 -6.25
CA SER A 54 1.01 11.11 -7.01
C SER A 54 1.23 10.91 -8.53
N PRO A 55 0.15 10.72 -9.31
CA PRO A 55 -1.20 10.41 -8.84
C PRO A 55 -1.21 9.14 -7.98
N SER A 56 -2.10 9.07 -6.98
CA SER A 56 -2.19 7.88 -6.11
C SER A 56 -2.57 6.66 -6.95
N THR A 57 -1.85 5.57 -6.78
CA THR A 57 -2.18 4.31 -7.45
C THR A 57 -3.41 3.66 -6.82
N THR A 58 -4.27 3.10 -7.68
CA THR A 58 -5.40 2.25 -7.29
C THR A 58 -5.40 0.95 -8.10
N TYR A 59 -5.96 -0.10 -7.52
CA TYR A 59 -6.18 -1.39 -8.17
C TYR A 59 -7.68 -1.72 -8.13
N SER A 60 -8.22 -2.24 -9.23
CA SER A 60 -9.54 -2.89 -9.20
C SER A 60 -9.38 -4.24 -8.52
N THR A 61 -10.11 -4.45 -7.44
CA THR A 61 -9.98 -5.64 -6.60
C THR A 61 -11.28 -6.40 -6.58
N VAL A 62 -11.22 -7.71 -6.82
CA VAL A 62 -12.34 -8.63 -6.65
C VAL A 62 -11.91 -9.73 -5.70
N GLY A 63 -12.81 -10.20 -4.84
CA GLY A 63 -12.47 -11.25 -3.89
C GLY A 63 -13.66 -11.85 -3.18
N MET A 64 -13.35 -12.80 -2.32
CA MET A 64 -14.27 -13.48 -1.39
C MET A 64 -13.73 -13.32 0.02
N ASP A 65 -14.63 -13.07 0.96
CA ASP A 65 -14.37 -13.05 2.40
C ASP A 65 -15.21 -14.16 3.06
N ILE A 66 -14.55 -15.17 3.62
CA ILE A 66 -15.16 -16.27 4.36
C ILE A 66 -14.89 -16.05 5.84
N PHE A 67 -15.94 -15.93 6.65
CA PHE A 67 -15.82 -15.73 8.09
C PHE A 67 -16.84 -16.57 8.86
N TYR A 68 -16.44 -16.96 10.06
CA TYR A 68 -17.24 -17.79 10.96
C TYR A 68 -17.96 -16.91 11.98
N LYS A 69 -19.24 -17.20 12.24
CA LYS A 69 -19.99 -16.49 13.29
C LYS A 69 -19.49 -16.92 14.68
N GLU A 70 -19.37 -15.94 15.59
CA GLU A 70 -19.28 -16.21 17.02
C GLU A 70 -20.53 -16.99 17.47
N ASN A 71 -20.32 -18.06 18.25
CA ASN A 71 -21.26 -19.02 18.90
C ASN A 71 -21.06 -20.50 18.54
N GLY A 72 -19.97 -20.88 17.89
CA GLY A 72 -19.59 -22.30 17.72
C GLY A 72 -20.47 -23.09 16.74
N GLU A 73 -21.27 -22.39 15.94
CA GLU A 73 -21.91 -22.97 14.75
C GLU A 73 -21.11 -22.55 13.52
N ASP A 74 -20.52 -23.54 12.84
CA ASP A 74 -19.86 -23.37 11.55
C ASP A 74 -20.91 -22.97 10.50
N ILE A 75 -21.19 -21.67 10.41
CA ILE A 75 -21.93 -21.08 9.30
C ILE A 75 -20.88 -20.38 8.46
N ASP A 76 -20.40 -21.06 7.41
CA ASP A 76 -19.61 -20.45 6.35
C ASP A 76 -20.43 -19.31 5.74
N ARG A 77 -20.17 -18.07 6.19
CA ARG A 77 -20.69 -16.88 5.53
C ARG A 77 -19.62 -16.40 4.59
N TYR A 78 -19.94 -16.44 3.31
CA TYR A 78 -19.11 -15.86 2.28
C TYR A 78 -19.73 -14.55 1.80
N SER A 79 -18.90 -13.56 1.56
CA SER A 79 -19.25 -12.31 0.90
C SER A 79 -18.31 -12.11 -0.28
N SER A 80 -18.85 -12.04 -1.50
CA SER A 80 -18.07 -11.58 -2.64
C SER A 80 -18.04 -10.05 -2.67
N PHE A 81 -16.90 -9.48 -3.06
CA PHE A 81 -16.74 -8.03 -3.12
C PHE A 81 -16.00 -7.60 -4.38
N SER A 82 -16.27 -6.36 -4.77
CA SER A 82 -15.53 -5.64 -5.80
C SER A 82 -15.33 -4.20 -5.34
N LEU A 83 -14.08 -3.72 -5.34
CA LEU A 83 -13.74 -2.38 -4.88
C LEU A 83 -12.53 -1.80 -5.62
N THR A 84 -12.41 -0.48 -5.56
CA THR A 84 -11.18 0.22 -5.95
C THR A 84 -10.30 0.36 -4.72
N ARG A 85 -9.13 -0.29 -4.71
CA ARG A 85 -8.21 -0.31 -3.57
C ARG A 85 -7.09 0.72 -3.75
N PRO A 86 -6.99 1.74 -2.90
CA PRO A 86 -5.82 2.61 -2.86
C PRO A 86 -4.59 1.85 -2.40
N VAL A 87 -3.45 2.11 -3.05
CA VAL A 87 -2.17 1.48 -2.77
C VAL A 87 -1.06 2.52 -2.74
N VAL A 88 -0.18 2.45 -1.73
CA VAL A 88 0.99 3.33 -1.63
C VAL A 88 2.30 2.54 -1.57
N PRO A 89 3.41 3.08 -2.14
CA PRO A 89 4.72 2.44 -2.06
C PRO A 89 5.33 2.57 -0.66
N LEU A 90 5.97 1.51 -0.18
CA LEU A 90 6.72 1.50 1.09
C LEU A 90 8.23 1.35 0.88
N THR A 91 8.63 0.36 0.08
CA THR A 91 10.03 0.08 -0.26
C THR A 91 10.15 -0.21 -1.75
N LYS A 92 11.35 -0.56 -2.24
CA LYS A 92 11.57 -0.93 -3.65
C LYS A 92 10.61 -2.02 -4.13
N ASN A 93 10.22 -2.96 -3.26
CA ASN A 93 9.45 -4.15 -3.61
C ASN A 93 8.22 -4.37 -2.73
N SER A 94 7.77 -3.36 -1.98
CA SER A 94 6.58 -3.53 -1.14
C SER A 94 5.63 -2.35 -1.20
N ILE A 95 4.35 -2.67 -1.08
CA ILE A 95 3.23 -1.74 -1.07
C ILE A 95 2.42 -1.90 0.22
N ARG A 96 1.60 -0.89 0.52
CA ARG A 96 0.59 -0.93 1.58
C ARG A 96 -0.80 -0.73 1.00
N CYS A 97 -1.75 -1.53 1.50
CA CYS A 97 -3.19 -1.35 1.30
C CYS A 97 -3.95 -1.84 2.53
N PHE A 98 -5.28 -1.67 2.55
CA PHE A 98 -6.11 -2.23 3.61
C PHE A 98 -6.51 -3.68 3.31
N ALA A 99 -6.68 -4.48 4.37
CA ALA A 99 -7.08 -5.89 4.28
C ALA A 99 -8.57 -6.04 3.95
N GLY A 100 -8.91 -7.04 3.13
CA GLY A 100 -10.29 -7.40 2.81
C GLY A 100 -11.13 -6.23 2.31
N MET A 101 -12.38 -6.12 2.76
CA MET A 101 -13.30 -5.08 2.31
C MET A 101 -13.00 -3.67 2.85
N ASN A 102 -11.98 -3.51 3.72
CA ASN A 102 -11.62 -2.23 4.28
C ASN A 102 -11.05 -1.30 3.19
N THR A 103 -11.49 -0.04 3.18
CA THR A 103 -11.02 0.99 2.24
C THR A 103 -10.93 2.35 2.94
N TYR A 104 -10.24 3.29 2.32
CA TYR A 104 -10.00 4.61 2.89
C TYR A 104 -9.85 5.69 1.83
N ASP A 105 -10.11 6.92 2.23
CA ASP A 105 -9.70 8.11 1.51
C ASP A 105 -8.29 8.51 1.98
N VAL A 106 -7.32 8.53 1.06
CA VAL A 106 -5.93 8.95 1.34
C VAL A 106 -5.85 10.34 1.99
N SER A 107 -6.84 11.21 1.80
CA SER A 107 -6.86 12.55 2.39
C SER A 107 -7.35 12.61 3.85
N LYS A 108 -7.97 11.52 4.34
CA LYS A 108 -8.56 11.43 5.69
C LYS A 108 -7.93 10.34 6.56
N LEU A 109 -6.95 9.63 6.02
CA LEU A 109 -6.31 8.49 6.64
C LEU A 109 -5.54 8.90 7.91
N THR A 110 -5.84 8.26 9.03
CA THR A 110 -5.11 8.45 10.30
C THR A 110 -4.06 7.36 10.51
N LYS A 111 -3.17 7.56 11.48
CA LYS A 111 -2.16 6.53 11.84
C LYS A 111 -2.83 5.32 12.49
N GLU A 112 -3.87 5.55 13.29
CA GLU A 112 -4.65 4.54 13.96
C GLU A 112 -5.36 3.64 12.94
N ASP A 113 -5.96 4.22 11.89
CA ASP A 113 -6.55 3.45 10.79
C ASP A 113 -5.51 2.58 10.08
N ILE A 114 -4.33 3.13 9.80
CA ILE A 114 -3.22 2.37 9.19
C ILE A 114 -2.82 1.19 10.08
N GLN A 115 -2.62 1.43 11.38
CA GLN A 115 -2.22 0.39 12.31
C GLN A 115 -3.28 -0.70 12.44
N LYS A 116 -4.56 -0.33 12.42
CA LYS A 116 -5.67 -1.27 12.58
C LYS A 116 -5.96 -2.08 11.31
N TYR A 117 -5.95 -1.45 10.13
CA TYR A 117 -6.51 -2.04 8.90
C TYR A 117 -5.51 -2.29 7.78
N ALA A 118 -4.26 -1.85 7.88
CA ALA A 118 -3.30 -2.00 6.79
C ALA A 118 -2.47 -3.28 6.83
N ILE A 119 -2.27 -3.85 5.64
CA ILE A 119 -1.30 -4.89 5.34
C ILE A 119 -0.18 -4.35 4.46
N ARG A 120 1.00 -4.94 4.62
CA ARG A 120 2.14 -4.79 3.72
C ARG A 120 2.23 -6.02 2.84
N ILE A 121 2.20 -5.80 1.54
CA ILE A 121 2.46 -6.83 0.52
C ILE A 121 3.86 -6.59 -0.03
N THR A 122 4.73 -7.58 0.09
CA THR A 122 6.10 -7.58 -0.45
C THR A 122 6.18 -8.56 -1.60
N VAL A 123 6.72 -8.11 -2.74
CA VAL A 123 6.99 -8.96 -3.90
C VAL A 123 8.42 -9.48 -3.79
N ASN A 124 8.55 -10.80 -3.71
CA ASN A 124 9.84 -11.49 -3.63
C ASN A 124 10.46 -11.63 -5.03
N GLU A 125 11.74 -12.01 -5.08
CA GLU A 125 12.49 -12.13 -6.35
C GLU A 125 11.92 -13.19 -7.30
N ASP A 126 11.30 -14.23 -6.74
CA ASP A 126 10.61 -15.32 -7.46
C ASP A 126 9.14 -14.99 -7.79
N ALA A 127 8.73 -13.74 -7.58
CA ALA A 127 7.36 -13.24 -7.74
C ALA A 127 6.34 -13.80 -6.75
N THR A 128 6.75 -14.56 -5.73
CA THR A 128 5.89 -14.86 -4.59
C THR A 128 5.63 -13.62 -3.76
N LEU A 129 4.55 -13.64 -2.98
CA LEU A 129 4.14 -12.54 -2.12
C LEU A 129 4.36 -12.89 -0.65
N THR A 130 4.74 -11.88 0.12
CA THR A 130 4.73 -11.94 1.59
C THR A 130 3.79 -10.87 2.12
N ILE A 131 2.77 -11.31 2.86
CA ILE A 131 1.73 -10.47 3.44
C ILE A 131 1.94 -10.39 4.96
N THR A 132 2.05 -9.17 5.47
CA THR A 132 2.29 -8.92 6.91
C THR A 132 1.39 -7.79 7.40
N SER A 133 1.05 -7.80 8.68
CA SER A 133 0.36 -6.67 9.30
C SER A 133 1.28 -5.44 9.38
N VAL A 134 0.70 -4.25 9.26
CA VAL A 134 1.42 -2.99 9.50
C VAL A 134 1.37 -2.59 10.98
N GLY A 135 0.35 -3.02 11.71
CA GLY A 135 0.15 -2.69 13.11
C GLY A 135 -0.48 -3.83 13.89
N THR A 136 -1.68 -3.58 14.43
CA THR A 136 -2.26 -4.36 15.52
C THR A 136 -3.02 -5.60 15.08
N MET A 137 -3.47 -5.65 13.82
CA MET A 137 -4.14 -6.83 13.28
C MET A 137 -3.21 -8.06 13.28
N GLN A 138 -3.82 -9.24 13.30
CA GLN A 138 -3.12 -10.48 12.98
C GLN A 138 -3.40 -10.88 11.55
N VAL A 139 -2.38 -11.39 10.87
CA VAL A 139 -2.45 -11.82 9.47
C VAL A 139 -1.64 -13.09 9.32
N GLU A 140 -2.21 -14.05 8.63
CA GLU A 140 -1.54 -15.30 8.27
C GLU A 140 -1.77 -15.56 6.78
N MET A 141 -0.69 -15.86 6.06
CA MET A 141 -0.83 -16.29 4.67
C MET A 141 -1.42 -17.68 4.63
N VAL A 142 -2.31 -17.91 3.69
CA VAL A 142 -2.88 -19.22 3.41
C VAL A 142 -2.25 -19.72 2.12
N ASP A 143 -1.52 -20.83 2.21
CA ASP A 143 -0.77 -21.37 1.08
C ASP A 143 -1.68 -22.13 0.11
N SER A 144 -1.52 -21.83 -1.17
CA SER A 144 -2.13 -22.54 -2.29
C SER A 144 -1.20 -22.44 -3.51
N SER A 145 -1.26 -23.40 -4.44
CA SER A 145 -0.39 -23.40 -5.63
C SER A 145 -0.61 -22.20 -6.56
N GLU A 146 -1.77 -21.55 -6.48
CA GLU A 146 -2.18 -20.43 -7.34
C GLU A 146 -2.34 -19.11 -6.56
N SER A 147 -2.03 -19.11 -5.27
CA SER A 147 -2.20 -17.97 -4.38
C SER A 147 -0.87 -17.30 -4.03
N ASN A 148 -0.94 -16.05 -3.56
CA ASN A 148 0.21 -15.29 -3.07
C ASN A 148 1.32 -15.13 -4.14
N LEU A 149 0.90 -14.75 -5.34
CA LEU A 149 1.76 -14.57 -6.51
C LEU A 149 1.52 -13.22 -7.18
N TYR A 150 2.60 -12.62 -7.66
CA TYR A 150 2.59 -11.45 -8.52
C TYR A 150 2.76 -11.85 -9.99
N VAL A 151 1.87 -11.36 -10.85
CA VAL A 151 1.96 -11.59 -12.29
C VAL A 151 1.89 -10.27 -13.04
N GLU A 152 2.87 -10.05 -13.92
CA GLU A 152 2.86 -8.95 -14.87
C GLU A 152 2.73 -9.47 -16.29
N THR A 153 1.74 -8.96 -17.03
CA THR A 153 1.57 -9.23 -18.46
C THR A 153 1.73 -7.93 -19.23
N LYS A 154 2.57 -7.95 -20.27
CA LYS A 154 2.70 -6.83 -21.22
C LYS A 154 2.12 -7.25 -22.55
N THR A 155 1.17 -6.47 -23.05
CA THR A 155 0.74 -6.53 -24.45
C THR A 155 1.39 -5.35 -25.20
N ASN A 156 1.11 -5.22 -26.50
CA ASN A 156 1.55 -4.04 -27.25
C ASN A 156 0.86 -2.73 -26.79
N LEU A 157 -0.26 -2.83 -26.06
CA LEU A 157 -1.08 -1.69 -25.67
C LEU A 157 -1.05 -1.41 -24.18
N ASP A 158 -0.86 -2.45 -23.37
CA ASP A 158 -1.13 -2.39 -21.94
C ASP A 158 -0.10 -3.17 -21.12
N ARG A 159 0.27 -2.59 -19.97
CA ARG A 159 0.89 -3.29 -18.84
C ARG A 159 -0.21 -3.65 -17.85
N ILE A 160 -0.33 -4.93 -17.54
CA ILE A 160 -1.31 -5.44 -16.58
C ILE A 160 -0.56 -6.06 -15.41
N GLN A 161 -0.79 -5.54 -14.22
CA GLN A 161 -0.22 -6.04 -12.97
C GLN A 161 -1.32 -6.70 -12.15
N ARG A 162 -1.06 -7.93 -11.68
CA ARG A 162 -1.97 -8.71 -10.84
C ARG A 162 -1.29 -9.18 -9.57
N PHE A 163 -1.95 -8.99 -8.45
CA PHE A 163 -1.63 -9.64 -7.19
C PHE A 163 -2.73 -10.65 -6.89
N TYR A 164 -2.38 -11.93 -6.82
CA TYR A 164 -3.24 -13.00 -6.31
C TYR A 164 -2.92 -13.16 -4.84
N LEU A 165 -3.90 -12.93 -3.97
CA LEU A 165 -3.72 -12.91 -2.52
C LEU A 165 -4.61 -13.95 -1.87
N HIS A 166 -4.03 -14.72 -0.95
CA HIS A 166 -4.78 -15.60 -0.05
C HIS A 166 -4.19 -15.52 1.36
N TYR A 167 -4.97 -14.94 2.26
CA TYR A 167 -4.57 -14.73 3.64
C TYR A 167 -5.80 -14.70 4.52
N ARG A 168 -5.62 -15.01 5.80
CA ARG A 168 -6.62 -14.73 6.82
C ARG A 168 -6.17 -13.59 7.71
N TYR A 169 -7.11 -12.76 8.15
CA TYR A 169 -6.83 -11.70 9.11
C TYR A 169 -7.91 -11.63 10.20
N ARG A 170 -7.55 -11.06 11.34
CA ARG A 170 -8.49 -10.63 12.38
C ARG A 170 -8.02 -9.33 13.02
N LEU A 171 -8.95 -8.49 13.39
CA LEU A 171 -8.70 -7.17 13.95
C LEU A 171 -8.68 -7.23 15.47
N LEU A 172 -7.83 -6.38 16.05
CA LEU A 172 -7.84 -6.13 17.49
C LEU A 172 -9.15 -5.41 17.86
N LYS A 173 -9.87 -5.93 18.85
CA LYS A 173 -11.11 -5.33 19.37
C LYS A 173 -10.82 -3.96 19.99
N ASP A 174 -11.80 -3.07 19.92
CA ASP A 174 -11.64 -1.73 20.47
C ASP A 174 -11.43 -1.78 22.00
N GLY A 175 -10.38 -1.10 22.46
CA GLY A 175 -10.00 -1.07 23.88
C GLY A 175 -9.08 -2.20 24.32
N CYS A 176 -8.75 -3.16 23.46
CA CYS A 176 -7.77 -4.20 23.72
C CYS A 176 -6.35 -3.77 23.28
N ASP A 177 -5.33 -4.44 23.81
CA ASP A 177 -3.91 -4.25 23.45
C ASP A 177 -3.25 -5.52 22.90
N GLY A 178 -3.99 -6.63 22.83
CA GLY A 178 -3.54 -7.92 22.30
C GLY A 178 -2.86 -8.79 23.36
N SER A 179 -2.74 -8.31 24.60
CA SER A 179 -2.09 -9.04 25.69
C SER A 179 -2.86 -10.28 26.14
N ASN A 180 -4.17 -10.35 25.91
CA ASN A 180 -4.99 -11.54 26.22
C ASN A 180 -5.06 -12.55 25.06
N GLY A 181 -4.21 -12.42 24.06
CA GLY A 181 -4.19 -13.31 22.89
C GLY A 181 -5.53 -13.29 22.16
N ASP A 182 -6.01 -14.46 21.74
CA ASP A 182 -7.22 -14.64 20.92
C ASP A 182 -8.48 -13.94 21.45
N ALA A 183 -8.61 -13.77 22.77
CA ALA A 183 -9.78 -13.11 23.37
C ALA A 183 -9.91 -11.64 22.96
N ASP A 184 -8.78 -10.97 22.68
CA ASP A 184 -8.70 -9.57 22.31
C ASP A 184 -8.98 -9.33 20.81
N TYR A 185 -9.09 -10.38 20.00
CA TYR A 185 -9.31 -10.27 18.57
C TYR A 185 -10.73 -10.70 18.18
N ASP A 186 -11.21 -10.17 17.04
CA ASP A 186 -12.44 -10.62 16.42
C ASP A 186 -12.27 -11.95 15.66
N VAL A 187 -13.26 -12.29 14.85
CA VAL A 187 -13.28 -13.53 14.07
C VAL A 187 -12.25 -13.48 12.94
N TRP A 188 -11.77 -14.65 12.54
CA TRP A 188 -10.95 -14.75 11.34
C TRP A 188 -11.78 -14.51 10.08
N HIS A 189 -11.25 -13.65 9.21
CA HIS A 189 -11.67 -13.43 7.84
C HIS A 189 -10.67 -14.10 6.90
N ASP A 190 -11.07 -15.16 6.21
CA ASP A 190 -10.28 -15.81 5.16
C ASP A 190 -10.57 -15.12 3.82
N ILE A 191 -9.55 -14.47 3.27
CA ILE A 191 -9.64 -13.62 2.08
C ILE A 191 -8.91 -14.28 0.93
N GLU A 192 -9.66 -14.55 -0.15
CA GLU A 192 -9.10 -14.83 -1.47
C GLU A 192 -9.45 -13.66 -2.40
N GLU A 193 -8.44 -12.96 -2.92
CA GLU A 193 -8.68 -11.78 -3.75
C GLU A 193 -7.63 -11.56 -4.84
N THR A 194 -8.05 -10.89 -5.91
CA THR A 194 -7.19 -10.48 -7.02
C THR A 194 -7.23 -8.96 -7.16
N MET A 195 -6.07 -8.31 -7.00
CA MET A 195 -5.89 -6.89 -7.31
C MET A 195 -5.33 -6.73 -8.72
N THR A 196 -6.05 -6.02 -9.59
CA THR A 196 -5.66 -5.77 -10.99
C THR A 196 -5.48 -4.29 -11.26
N LYS A 197 -4.33 -3.92 -11.82
CA LYS A 197 -4.08 -2.59 -12.39
C LYS A 197 -3.71 -2.74 -13.86
N LYS A 198 -4.34 -1.93 -14.71
CA LYS A 198 -4.11 -1.87 -16.14
C LYS A 198 -3.62 -0.47 -16.50
N GLU A 199 -2.43 -0.38 -17.06
CA GLU A 199 -1.78 0.87 -17.47
C GLU A 199 -1.54 0.83 -18.99
N PRO A 200 -2.04 1.82 -19.75
CA PRO A 200 -1.71 1.94 -21.16
C PRO A 200 -0.21 2.18 -21.35
N LEU A 201 0.41 1.51 -22.33
CA LEU A 201 1.80 1.72 -22.73
C LEU A 201 1.96 2.85 -23.76
N ILE A 202 0.85 3.41 -24.21
CA ILE A 202 0.85 4.57 -25.10
C ILE A 202 1.19 5.78 -24.24
N ASN A 203 2.46 6.23 -24.28
CA ASN A 203 3.08 7.41 -23.63
C ASN A 203 4.16 7.14 -22.54
N SER A 204 4.73 5.93 -22.45
CA SER A 204 5.93 5.68 -21.60
C SER A 204 7.24 5.92 -22.33
#